data_AF-A0A6C0BIZ6-F1
#
_entry.id   AF-A0A6C0BIZ6-F1
#
_cell.length_a   1.000
_cell.length_b   1.000
_cell.length_c   1.000
_cell.angle_alpha   90.00
_cell.angle_beta   90.00
_cell.angle_gamma   90.00
#
_symmetry.space_group_name_H-M   'P 1'
#
loop_
_entity.id
_entity.type
_entity.pdbx_description
1 polymer ?
#
loop_
_entity_poly.entity_id
_entity_poly.type
_entity_poly.pdbx_seq_one_letter_code
_entity_poly.pdbx_strand_id
1 'polypeptide(L)'
;MATSIELLKMLVEQGKAQLKLQTTHLAALEKQLWELENPVETRPLSDAEMKKRVLAFETRAANKAEWKKAIADGLLDNVQGLVNGCHGPWRKGNETIVAAVKKLGKIGSLPWQLFTLQIIKDLHNKDSFRRDARIDTFEDTAGGCDEIVWDAGCAILKKSE
;
A
#
# COMPACT_ATOMS: atom_id res chain seq x y z
N MET A 1 29.85 -55.15 -18.80
CA MET A 1 29.87 -54.21 -17.66
C MET A 1 29.77 -52.74 -18.07
N ALA A 2 30.42 -52.28 -19.14
CA ALA A 2 30.31 -50.88 -19.63
C ALA A 2 28.86 -50.44 -19.95
N THR A 3 28.09 -51.28 -20.64
CA THR A 3 26.70 -51.01 -21.06
C THR A 3 25.72 -50.69 -19.92
N SER A 4 25.91 -51.28 -18.73
CA SER A 4 25.04 -51.01 -17.57
C SER A 4 25.32 -49.64 -16.96
N ILE A 5 26.57 -49.15 -17.05
CA ILE A 5 26.97 -47.84 -16.53
C ILE A 5 26.43 -46.72 -17.45
N GLU A 6 26.49 -46.90 -18.77
CA GLU A 6 25.85 -45.97 -19.72
C GLU A 6 24.34 -45.86 -19.49
N LEU A 7 23.64 -46.98 -19.28
CA LEU A 7 22.22 -47.01 -18.97
C LEU A 7 21.87 -46.25 -17.69
N LEU A 8 22.67 -46.42 -16.63
CA LEU A 8 22.49 -45.69 -15.38
C LEU A 8 22.69 -44.17 -15.56
N LYS A 9 23.70 -43.75 -16.34
CA LYS A 9 23.91 -42.33 -16.65
C LYS A 9 22.72 -41.73 -17.39
N MET A 10 22.18 -42.44 -18.37
CA MET A 10 21.00 -41.99 -19.12
C MET A 10 19.78 -41.82 -18.20
N LEU A 11 19.53 -42.78 -17.31
CA LEU A 11 18.42 -42.70 -16.35
C LEU A 11 18.59 -41.54 -15.37
N VAL A 12 19.82 -41.28 -14.91
CA VAL A 12 20.12 -40.15 -14.02
C VAL A 12 19.87 -38.81 -14.72
N GLU A 13 20.33 -38.65 -15.96
CA GLU A 13 20.10 -37.42 -16.72
C GLU A 13 18.61 -37.21 -17.04
N GLN A 14 17.89 -38.28 -17.38
CA GLN A 14 16.44 -38.23 -17.57
C GLN A 14 15.73 -37.80 -16.27
N GLY A 15 16.11 -38.37 -15.12
CA GLY A 15 15.57 -38.00 -13.82
C GLY A 15 15.84 -36.54 -13.46
N LYS A 16 17.04 -36.02 -13.72
CA LYS A 16 17.38 -34.60 -13.51
C LYS A 16 16.54 -33.67 -14.39
N ALA A 17 16.36 -34.02 -15.67
CA ALA A 17 15.53 -33.24 -16.58
C ALA A 17 14.07 -33.21 -16.11
N GLN A 18 13.55 -34.35 -15.65
CA GLN A 18 12.19 -34.48 -15.14
C GLN A 18 11.98 -33.70 -13.84
N LEU A 19 12.95 -33.74 -12.92
CA LEU A 19 12.95 -32.93 -11.70
C LEU A 19 12.92 -31.44 -12.02
N LYS A 20 13.79 -30.98 -12.93
CA LYS A 20 13.85 -29.57 -13.36
C LYS A 20 12.52 -29.09 -13.96
N LEU A 21 11.88 -29.94 -14.77
CA LEU A 21 10.57 -29.65 -15.33
C LEU A 21 9.51 -29.50 -14.22
N GLN A 22 9.49 -30.44 -13.27
CA GLN A 22 8.56 -30.40 -12.13
C GLN A 22 8.76 -29.17 -11.25
N THR A 23 10.01 -28.78 -10.96
CA THR A 23 10.29 -27.55 -10.19
C THR A 23 9.80 -26.31 -10.91
N THR A 24 9.95 -26.27 -12.23
CA THR A 24 9.47 -25.13 -13.05
C THR A 24 7.94 -25.06 -13.04
N HIS A 25 7.25 -26.19 -13.17
CA HIS A 25 5.79 -26.25 -13.07
C HIS A 25 5.29 -25.87 -11.68
N LEU A 26 5.96 -26.31 -10.61
CA LEU A 26 5.59 -25.95 -9.25
C LEU A 26 5.65 -24.43 -9.05
N ALA A 27 6.76 -23.79 -9.45
CA ALA A 27 6.90 -22.34 -9.36
C ALA A 27 5.82 -21.59 -10.17
N ALA A 28 5.45 -22.11 -11.33
CA ALA A 28 4.38 -21.53 -12.14
C ALA A 28 3.00 -21.66 -11.46
N LEU A 29 2.70 -22.82 -10.88
CA LEU A 29 1.46 -23.07 -10.14
C LEU A 29 1.38 -22.25 -8.86
N GLU A 30 2.48 -22.10 -8.11
CA GLU A 30 2.55 -21.24 -6.93
C GLU A 30 2.27 -19.78 -7.29
N LYS A 31 2.85 -19.31 -8.41
CA LYS A 31 2.55 -17.98 -8.93
C LYS A 31 1.06 -17.84 -9.31
N GLN A 32 0.49 -18.81 -10.01
CA GLN A 32 -0.93 -18.79 -10.40
C GLN A 32 -1.86 -18.83 -9.19
N LEU A 33 -1.54 -19.64 -8.18
CA LEU A 33 -2.28 -19.72 -6.93
C LEU A 33 -2.24 -18.37 -6.21
N TRP A 34 -1.07 -17.76 -6.09
CA TRP A 34 -0.93 -16.42 -5.52
C TRP A 34 -1.74 -15.37 -6.29
N GLU A 35 -1.72 -15.43 -7.63
CA GLU A 35 -2.48 -14.51 -8.48
C GLU A 35 -4.00 -14.68 -8.33
N LEU A 36 -4.48 -15.90 -8.13
CA LEU A 36 -5.89 -16.24 -7.88
C LEU A 36 -6.33 -15.82 -6.48
N GLU A 37 -5.49 -16.03 -5.47
CA GLU A 37 -5.72 -15.60 -4.09
C GLU A 37 -5.65 -14.07 -3.93
N ASN A 38 -4.93 -13.40 -4.84
CA ASN A 38 -4.74 -11.95 -4.85
C ASN A 38 -5.12 -11.37 -6.21
N PRO A 39 -6.43 -11.30 -6.54
CA PRO A 39 -6.90 -10.68 -7.76
C PRO A 39 -6.35 -9.26 -7.91
N VAL A 40 -6.07 -8.83 -9.13
CA VAL A 40 -5.40 -7.56 -9.43
C VAL A 40 -6.13 -6.38 -8.77
N GLU A 41 -7.44 -6.47 -8.69
CA GLU A 41 -8.35 -5.49 -8.11
C GLU A 41 -8.25 -5.38 -6.59
N THR A 42 -7.65 -6.35 -5.90
CA THR A 42 -7.44 -6.34 -4.44
C THR A 42 -5.97 -6.18 -4.06
N ARG A 43 -5.06 -6.14 -5.05
CA ARG A 43 -3.63 -5.95 -4.80
C ARG A 43 -3.37 -4.54 -4.28
N PRO A 44 -2.50 -4.40 -3.27
CA PRO A 44 -1.99 -3.09 -2.88
C PRO A 44 -1.41 -2.36 -4.08
N LEU A 45 -1.64 -1.05 -4.12
CA LEU A 45 -0.99 -0.13 -5.05
C LEU A 45 0.51 -0.12 -4.77
N SER A 46 1.30 0.01 -5.84
CA SER A 46 2.72 0.33 -5.70
C SER A 46 2.89 1.75 -5.14
N ASP A 47 4.03 2.00 -4.50
CA ASP A 47 4.38 3.33 -3.99
C ASP A 47 4.32 4.40 -5.10
N ALA A 48 4.84 4.08 -6.30
CA ALA A 48 4.77 4.96 -7.46
C ALA A 48 3.33 5.32 -7.86
N GLU A 49 2.41 4.36 -7.80
CA GLU A 49 1.00 4.59 -8.11
C GLU A 49 0.30 5.42 -7.02
N MET A 50 0.62 5.18 -5.74
CA MET A 50 0.14 6.03 -4.64
C MET A 50 0.61 7.48 -4.80
N LYS A 51 1.91 7.70 -5.02
CA LYS A 51 2.51 9.03 -5.24
C LYS A 51 1.88 9.74 -6.44
N LYS A 52 1.65 9.01 -7.53
CA LYS A 52 0.95 9.53 -8.72
C LYS A 52 -0.48 10.00 -8.39
N ARG A 53 -1.23 9.22 -7.58
CA ARG A 53 -2.59 9.60 -7.15
C ARG A 53 -2.60 10.81 -6.24
N VAL A 54 -1.67 10.91 -5.29
CA VAL A 54 -1.51 12.09 -4.44
C VAL A 54 -1.26 13.34 -5.28
N LEU A 55 -0.32 13.26 -6.23
CA LEU A 55 -0.03 14.38 -7.13
C LEU A 55 -1.24 14.79 -7.98
N ALA A 56 -2.09 13.82 -8.36
CA ALA A 56 -3.28 14.09 -9.16
C ALA A 56 -4.37 14.87 -8.41
N PHE A 57 -4.33 14.94 -7.08
CA PHE A 57 -5.25 15.79 -6.30
C PHE A 57 -5.00 17.28 -6.56
N GLU A 58 -3.76 17.69 -6.84
CA GLU A 58 -3.47 19.07 -7.23
C GLU A 58 -3.68 19.27 -8.74
N THR A 59 -4.75 19.99 -9.07
CA THR A 59 -5.10 20.34 -10.44
C THR A 59 -4.50 21.67 -10.88
N ARG A 60 -4.12 22.54 -9.94
CA ARG A 60 -3.55 23.87 -10.22
C ARG A 60 -2.10 23.73 -10.64
N ALA A 61 -1.80 24.12 -11.88
CA ALA A 61 -0.45 24.04 -12.44
C ALA A 61 0.60 24.77 -11.58
N ALA A 62 0.24 25.91 -10.99
CA ALA A 62 1.12 26.72 -10.15
C ALA A 62 1.67 25.96 -8.93
N ASN A 63 0.88 25.05 -8.34
CA ASN A 63 1.27 24.34 -7.12
C ASN A 63 1.86 22.95 -7.41
N LYS A 64 1.76 22.43 -8.64
CA LYS A 64 2.21 21.06 -8.96
C LYS A 64 3.69 20.82 -8.68
N ALA A 65 4.54 21.84 -8.87
CA ALA A 65 5.97 21.71 -8.59
C ALA A 65 6.24 21.53 -7.09
N GLU A 66 5.57 22.30 -6.24
CA GLU A 66 5.67 22.20 -4.78
C GLU A 66 5.12 20.86 -4.27
N TRP A 67 3.99 20.41 -4.82
CA TRP A 67 3.44 19.09 -4.50
C TRP A 67 4.36 17.94 -4.90
N LYS A 68 4.97 17.99 -6.10
CA LYS A 68 5.98 16.99 -6.51
C LYS A 68 7.14 16.97 -5.53
N LYS A 69 7.61 18.14 -5.10
CA LYS A 69 8.70 18.26 -4.13
C LYS A 69 8.30 17.66 -2.78
N ALA A 70 7.15 18.05 -2.21
CA ALA A 70 6.68 17.51 -0.94
C ALA A 70 6.48 15.98 -0.96
N ILE A 71 6.01 15.43 -2.08
CA ILE A 71 5.92 13.96 -2.27
C ILE A 71 7.30 13.31 -2.30
N ALA A 72 8.29 13.93 -2.94
CA ALA A 72 9.67 13.46 -2.94
C ALA A 72 10.33 13.57 -1.56
N ASP A 73 9.94 14.60 -0.79
CA ASP A 73 10.39 14.87 0.58
C ASP A 73 9.63 14.03 1.64
N GLY A 74 8.83 13.04 1.23
CA GLY A 74 8.26 12.03 2.14
C GLY A 74 6.83 12.27 2.63
N LEU A 75 6.06 13.22 2.04
CA LEU A 75 4.67 13.51 2.46
C LEU A 75 3.79 12.25 2.55
N LEU A 76 3.85 11.37 1.54
CA LEU A 76 3.05 10.14 1.55
C LEU A 76 3.44 9.23 2.71
N ASP A 77 4.74 9.04 2.91
CA ASP A 77 5.28 8.12 3.92
C ASP A 77 4.96 8.63 5.34
N ASN A 78 5.08 9.94 5.56
CA ASN A 78 4.75 10.60 6.82
C ASN A 78 3.26 10.44 7.15
N VAL A 79 2.36 10.75 6.20
CA VAL A 79 0.92 10.59 6.43
C VAL A 79 0.55 9.11 6.62
N GLN A 80 1.17 8.19 5.88
CA GLN A 80 0.99 6.76 6.12
C GLN A 80 1.42 6.36 7.53
N GLY A 81 2.55 6.87 8.02
CA GLY A 81 3.02 6.67 9.39
C GLY A 81 1.99 7.11 10.42
N LEU A 82 1.43 8.30 10.25
CA LEU A 82 0.37 8.84 11.11
C LEU A 82 -0.89 7.98 11.09
N VAL A 83 -1.40 7.65 9.90
CA VAL A 83 -2.60 6.81 9.74
C VAL A 83 -2.40 5.42 10.37
N ASN A 84 -1.20 4.84 10.21
CA ASN A 84 -0.83 3.58 10.85
C ASN A 84 -0.80 3.70 12.38
N GLY A 85 -0.31 4.82 12.92
CA GLY A 85 -0.36 5.15 14.34
C GLY A 85 -1.80 5.22 14.88
N CYS A 86 -2.73 5.75 14.09
CA CYS A 86 -4.15 5.84 14.45
C CYS A 86 -4.89 4.49 14.42
N HIS A 87 -4.37 3.46 13.75
CA HIS A 87 -5.04 2.16 13.61
C HIS A 87 -5.39 1.50 14.96
N GLY A 88 -4.43 1.50 15.90
CA GLY A 88 -4.61 0.92 17.22
C GLY A 88 -5.69 1.63 18.04
N PRO A 89 -5.62 2.97 18.18
CA PRO A 89 -6.65 3.72 18.88
C PRO A 89 -8.02 3.70 18.19
N TRP A 90 -8.12 3.73 16.85
CA TRP A 90 -9.42 3.61 16.17
C TRP A 90 -10.12 2.26 16.43
N ARG A 91 -9.35 1.17 16.62
CA ARG A 91 -9.90 -0.15 17.03
C ARG A 91 -10.43 -0.20 18.46
N LYS A 92 -10.16 0.83 19.27
CA LYS A 92 -10.62 0.99 20.65
C LYS A 92 -11.58 2.17 20.80
N GLY A 93 -11.94 2.83 19.70
CA GLY A 93 -12.84 3.97 19.68
C GLY A 93 -14.31 3.57 19.82
N ASN A 94 -15.19 4.45 19.35
CA ASN A 94 -16.63 4.18 19.26
C ASN A 94 -16.92 2.99 18.33
N GLU A 95 -17.97 2.21 18.63
CA GLU A 95 -18.42 1.04 17.86
C GLU A 95 -18.51 1.26 16.34
N THR A 96 -19.04 2.39 15.88
CA THR A 96 -19.11 2.70 14.43
C THR A 96 -17.72 2.77 13.79
N ILE A 97 -16.77 3.45 14.46
CA ILE A 97 -15.39 3.56 13.99
C ILE A 97 -14.72 2.18 14.00
N VAL A 98 -14.91 1.40 15.06
CA VAL A 98 -14.35 0.05 15.19
C VAL A 98 -14.87 -0.86 14.06
N ALA A 99 -16.16 -0.81 13.76
CA ALA A 99 -16.77 -1.58 12.68
C ALA A 99 -16.21 -1.19 11.31
N ALA A 100 -16.07 0.11 11.02
CA ALA A 100 -15.50 0.60 9.77
C ALA A 100 -14.01 0.22 9.63
N VAL A 101 -13.21 0.33 10.69
CA VAL A 101 -11.79 -0.05 10.68
C VAL A 101 -11.60 -1.54 10.41
N LYS A 102 -12.48 -2.40 10.92
CA LYS A 102 -12.45 -3.84 10.61
C LYS A 102 -12.61 -4.11 9.11
N LYS A 103 -13.42 -3.31 8.39
CA LYS A 103 -13.61 -3.44 6.93
C LYS A 103 -12.37 -3.03 6.13
N LEU A 104 -11.51 -2.15 6.67
CA LEU A 104 -10.26 -1.76 6.00
C LEU A 104 -9.19 -2.87 6.00
N GLY A 105 -9.33 -3.86 6.88
CA GLY A 105 -8.42 -5.00 6.94
C GLY A 105 -7.03 -4.65 7.47
N LYS A 106 -6.00 -5.31 6.92
CA LYS A 106 -4.61 -5.17 7.36
C LYS A 106 -3.99 -3.85 6.88
N ILE A 107 -3.11 -3.25 7.69
CA ILE A 107 -2.23 -2.15 7.25
C ILE A 107 -1.49 -2.55 5.97
N GLY A 108 -1.54 -1.66 4.96
CA GLY A 108 -0.93 -1.88 3.65
C GLY A 108 -1.78 -2.70 2.68
N SER A 109 -2.99 -3.13 3.08
CA SER A 109 -3.98 -3.65 2.13
C SER A 109 -4.43 -2.55 1.16
N LEU A 110 -5.02 -2.93 0.02
CA LEU A 110 -5.60 -1.96 -0.89
C LEU A 110 -6.68 -1.09 -0.21
N PRO A 111 -7.67 -1.64 0.54
CA PRO A 111 -8.62 -0.80 1.26
C PRO A 111 -7.96 0.20 2.23
N TRP A 112 -6.90 -0.22 2.93
CA TRP A 112 -6.13 0.66 3.82
C TRP A 112 -5.44 1.78 3.05
N GLN A 113 -4.78 1.47 1.94
CA GLN A 113 -4.12 2.47 1.08
C GLN A 113 -5.12 3.46 0.45
N LEU A 114 -6.27 2.97 -0.01
CA LEU A 114 -7.35 3.82 -0.54
C LEU A 114 -7.91 4.74 0.56
N PHE A 115 -8.05 4.23 1.78
CA PHE A 115 -8.43 5.04 2.93
C PHE A 115 -7.40 6.13 3.25
N THR A 116 -6.10 5.81 3.24
CA THR A 116 -5.03 6.81 3.37
C THR A 116 -5.10 7.87 2.27
N LEU A 117 -5.29 7.48 1.01
CA LEU A 117 -5.45 8.42 -0.10
C LEU A 117 -6.67 9.32 0.08
N GLN A 118 -7.77 8.78 0.60
CA GLN A 118 -8.98 9.54 0.90
C GLN A 118 -8.73 10.58 2.00
N ILE A 119 -7.96 10.24 3.06
CA ILE A 119 -7.53 11.20 4.07
C ILE A 119 -6.69 12.31 3.44
N ILE A 120 -5.65 11.96 2.66
CA ILE A 120 -4.79 12.95 2.00
C ILE A 120 -5.62 13.87 1.10
N LYS A 121 -6.58 13.33 0.35
CA LYS A 121 -7.48 14.14 -0.48
C LYS A 121 -8.35 15.08 0.34
N ASP A 122 -8.89 14.62 1.47
CA ASP A 122 -9.73 15.45 2.35
C ASP A 122 -8.92 16.59 2.97
N LEU A 123 -7.68 16.32 3.39
CA LEU A 123 -6.74 17.31 3.90
C LEU A 123 -6.27 18.30 2.81
N HIS A 124 -6.02 17.81 1.59
CA HIS A 124 -5.72 18.65 0.42
C HIS A 124 -6.86 19.62 0.15
N ASN A 125 -8.10 19.14 0.10
CA ASN A 125 -9.28 19.96 -0.17
C ASN A 125 -9.53 21.04 0.91
N LYS A 126 -9.08 20.79 2.15
CA LYS A 126 -9.15 21.73 3.27
C LYS A 126 -7.95 22.67 3.37
N ASP A 127 -7.03 22.60 2.40
CA ASP A 127 -5.77 23.35 2.37
C ASP A 127 -4.87 23.08 3.60
N SER A 128 -5.05 21.93 4.27
CA SER A 128 -4.38 21.61 5.54
C SER A 128 -2.87 21.37 5.41
N PHE A 129 -2.37 21.15 4.19
CA PHE A 129 -0.94 21.03 3.91
C PHE A 129 -0.27 22.39 3.65
N ARG A 130 -1.02 23.50 3.56
CA ARG A 130 -0.43 24.80 3.28
C ARG A 130 0.15 25.39 4.56
N ARG A 131 1.49 25.48 4.64
CA ARG A 131 2.20 26.17 5.72
C ARG A 131 3.14 27.20 5.10
N ASP A 132 2.85 28.48 5.34
CA ASP A 132 3.55 29.61 4.74
C ASP A 132 3.62 29.52 3.20
N ALA A 133 4.83 29.45 2.64
CA ALA A 133 5.14 29.35 1.21
C ALA A 133 5.51 27.92 0.77
N ARG A 134 5.21 26.89 1.57
CA ARG A 134 5.51 25.50 1.22
C ARG A 134 4.33 24.57 1.50
N ILE A 135 4.40 23.40 0.88
CA ILE A 135 3.53 22.26 1.21
C ILE A 135 4.21 21.51 2.35
N ASP A 136 3.54 21.42 3.48
CA ASP A 136 3.97 20.66 4.65
C ASP A 136 3.93 19.17 4.34
N THR A 137 4.97 18.44 4.76
CA THR A 137 5.09 16.99 4.59
C THR A 137 4.57 16.23 5.81
N PHE A 138 4.17 16.93 6.88
CA PHE A 138 3.75 16.37 8.17
C PHE A 138 4.86 15.54 8.86
N GLU A 139 6.13 15.88 8.58
CA GLU A 139 7.29 15.25 9.23
C GLU A 139 7.38 15.57 10.72
N ASP A 140 7.04 16.82 11.09
CA ASP A 140 7.03 17.28 12.47
C ASP A 140 5.59 17.23 13.03
N THR A 141 5.33 16.24 13.89
CA THR A 141 4.04 16.06 14.54
C THR A 141 3.79 17.07 15.64
N ALA A 142 4.80 17.86 16.05
CA ALA A 142 4.67 18.85 17.14
C ALA A 142 3.67 19.99 16.83
N GLY A 143 3.13 20.06 15.60
CA GLY A 143 2.08 21.00 15.19
C GLY A 143 0.65 20.45 15.21
N GLY A 144 0.44 19.24 15.73
CA GLY A 144 -0.88 18.59 15.79
C GLY A 144 -1.33 17.92 14.49
N CYS A 145 -0.34 17.47 13.69
CA CYS A 145 -0.57 16.80 12.42
C CYS A 145 -1.28 15.45 12.63
N ASP A 146 -1.03 14.78 13.76
CA ASP A 146 -1.70 13.55 14.15
C ASP A 146 -3.17 13.77 14.51
N GLU A 147 -3.54 14.87 15.18
CA GLU A 147 -4.95 15.20 15.44
C GLU A 147 -5.71 15.51 14.14
N ILE A 148 -5.08 16.24 13.21
CA ILE A 148 -5.71 16.57 11.92
C ILE A 148 -5.92 15.30 11.07
N VAL A 149 -4.94 14.40 11.04
CA VAL A 149 -5.06 13.09 10.36
C VAL A 149 -6.11 12.21 11.07
N TRP A 150 -6.13 12.23 12.40
CA TRP A 150 -7.12 11.52 13.22
C TRP A 150 -8.54 11.97 12.91
N ASP A 151 -8.79 13.27 12.90
CA ASP A 151 -10.12 13.87 12.69
C ASP A 151 -10.61 13.60 11.26
N ALA A 152 -9.73 13.74 10.27
CA ALA A 152 -10.05 13.39 8.88
C ALA A 152 -10.40 11.90 8.74
N GLY A 153 -9.60 11.01 9.35
CA GLY A 153 -9.87 9.58 9.35
C GLY A 153 -11.19 9.23 10.03
N CYS A 154 -11.47 9.80 11.21
CA CYS A 154 -12.74 9.62 11.91
C CYS A 154 -13.94 10.08 11.08
N ALA A 155 -13.82 11.23 10.39
CA ALA A 155 -14.89 11.76 9.55
C ALA A 155 -15.20 10.84 8.34
N ILE A 156 -14.19 10.23 7.74
CA ILE A 156 -14.37 9.26 6.65
C ILE A 156 -14.98 7.95 7.16
N LEU A 157 -14.48 7.42 8.28
CA LEU A 157 -14.96 6.19 8.88
C LEU A 157 -16.43 6.28 9.30
N LYS A 158 -16.85 7.41 9.86
CA LYS A 158 -18.27 7.66 10.23
C LYS A 158 -19.21 7.74 9.03
N LYS A 159 -18.72 8.12 7.85
CA LYS A 159 -19.52 8.18 6.60
C LYS A 159 -19.59 6.83 5.87
N SER A 160 -18.88 5.81 6.36
CA SER A 160 -18.77 4.48 5.74
C SER A 160 -19.76 3.45 6.32
N GLU A 161 -20.77 3.94 7.04
CA GLU A 161 -22.03 3.25 7.36
C GLU A 161 -22.94 3.19 6.12
#